data_AF-A0A9W6N212-F1
#
_entry.id   AF-A0A9W6N212-F1
#
_cell.length_a   1.000
_cell.length_b   1.000
_cell.length_c   1.000
_cell.angle_alpha   90.00
_cell.angle_beta   90.00
_cell.angle_gamma   90.00
#
_symmetry.space_group_name_H-M   'P 1'
#
loop_
_entity.id
_entity.type
_entity.pdbx_description
1 polymer ?
#
loop_
_entity_poly.entity_id
_entity_poly.type
_entity_poly.pdbx_seq_one_letter_code
_entity_poly.pdbx_strand_id
1 'polypeptide(L)'
;MLAAGGAPSETPPTRSVPATDGDARAQRRKRRAAALAAAEAAAEGDYLSTSVQVARAIRPNASLSYFGFTLFLRPGADSSRLLVILSTKPGFALFRASFGHDVLFVSDARVPYYVQRSSRLATAISRIADRFGYEKISIMGGSKAGFGALLIGGLLAQLKPERIIRILAFQPRVYIWPYEPERSVPGYHRAHAYAAANPERKESMRRNGNAMFVAELPNTIVKMIYSEHNVGDRAQSQLLTGPNVSHLPVPTAIHNAIAILNYVGKSDDDVRRGIERMLASVTEDEQEMAGGIDAETLRQDIRNASHLPSLMQLIAESFSWELKPAPVWWPLAVNMRRAWREAQHWYYATRPEPTIRGARKPREDVAKS
;
A
#
# COMPACT_ATOMS: atom_id res chain seq x y z
N MET A 1 90.60 -24.17 -42.73
CA MET A 1 89.77 -25.27 -43.25
C MET A 1 88.35 -25.11 -42.75
N LEU A 2 87.42 -25.08 -43.71
CA LEU A 2 85.98 -25.34 -43.65
C LEU A 2 85.08 -24.51 -42.70
N ALA A 3 84.22 -23.74 -43.38
CA ALA A 3 83.09 -22.99 -42.86
C ALA A 3 81.92 -23.89 -42.46
N ALA A 4 81.14 -23.45 -41.48
CA ALA A 4 79.79 -23.95 -41.21
C ALA A 4 78.87 -22.75 -40.96
N GLY A 5 77.86 -22.60 -41.82
CA GLY A 5 76.83 -21.58 -41.73
C GLY A 5 75.75 -21.94 -40.70
N GLY A 6 75.30 -20.94 -39.95
CA GLY A 6 74.13 -21.01 -39.08
C GLY A 6 73.03 -20.11 -39.63
N ALA A 7 71.85 -20.68 -39.88
CA ALA A 7 70.65 -19.97 -40.30
C ALA A 7 70.00 -19.21 -39.13
N PRO A 8 69.29 -18.09 -39.38
CA PRO A 8 68.61 -17.33 -38.34
C PRO A 8 67.30 -17.99 -37.89
N SER A 9 67.07 -18.07 -36.57
CA SER A 9 65.83 -18.59 -36.00
C SER A 9 64.71 -17.54 -36.08
N GLU A 10 63.63 -17.86 -36.80
CA GLU A 10 62.38 -17.12 -36.73
C GLU A 10 61.63 -17.49 -35.44
N THR A 11 61.41 -16.51 -34.56
CA THR A 11 60.50 -16.62 -33.42
C THR A 11 59.04 -16.60 -33.88
N PRO A 12 58.19 -17.56 -33.46
CA PRO A 12 56.79 -17.60 -33.87
C PRO A 12 55.97 -16.49 -33.16
N PRO A 13 54.93 -15.93 -33.81
CA PRO A 13 54.10 -14.90 -33.23
C PRO A 13 53.27 -15.45 -32.06
N THR A 14 53.32 -14.76 -30.92
CA THR A 14 52.48 -15.01 -29.75
C THR A 14 51.00 -14.85 -30.11
N ARG A 15 50.26 -15.97 -30.14
CA ARG A 15 48.80 -15.98 -30.26
C ARG A 15 48.17 -15.40 -28.98
N SER A 16 47.47 -14.27 -29.12
CA SER A 16 46.63 -13.71 -28.07
C SER A 16 45.53 -14.70 -27.69
N VAL A 17 45.47 -15.08 -26.41
CA VAL A 17 44.42 -15.95 -25.86
C VAL A 17 43.07 -15.24 -25.98
N PRO A 18 42.04 -15.87 -26.59
CA PRO A 18 40.72 -15.27 -26.72
C PRO A 18 40.11 -15.08 -25.32
N ALA A 19 39.54 -13.88 -25.10
CA ALA A 19 38.82 -13.56 -23.87
C ALA A 19 37.77 -14.64 -23.58
N THR A 20 37.81 -15.18 -22.36
CA THR A 20 36.92 -16.27 -21.97
C THR A 20 35.46 -15.80 -21.98
N ASP A 21 34.53 -16.69 -22.32
CA ASP A 21 33.07 -16.42 -22.31
C ASP A 21 32.54 -15.84 -20.99
N GLY A 22 33.29 -15.99 -19.89
CA GLY A 22 32.99 -15.39 -18.59
C GLY A 22 33.02 -13.86 -18.61
N ASP A 23 34.01 -13.26 -19.27
CA ASP A 23 34.20 -11.81 -19.31
C ASP A 23 33.10 -11.12 -20.13
N ALA A 24 32.71 -11.74 -21.25
CA ALA A 24 31.62 -11.26 -22.08
C ALA A 24 30.27 -11.27 -21.33
N ARG A 25 30.00 -12.30 -20.51
CA ARG A 25 28.78 -12.39 -19.69
C ARG A 25 28.77 -11.35 -18.56
N ALA A 26 29.88 -11.15 -17.87
CA ALA A 26 30.02 -10.15 -16.83
C ALA A 26 29.81 -8.73 -17.39
N GLN A 27 30.40 -8.44 -18.56
CA GLN A 27 30.28 -7.15 -19.22
C GLN A 27 28.85 -6.88 -19.71
N ARG A 28 28.14 -7.90 -20.23
CA ARG A 28 26.71 -7.80 -20.57
C ARG A 28 25.82 -7.52 -19.36
N ARG A 29 26.09 -8.18 -18.22
CA ARG A 29 25.36 -7.92 -16.95
C ARG A 29 25.57 -6.48 -16.47
N LYS A 30 26.81 -5.99 -16.48
CA LYS A 30 27.15 -4.62 -16.10
C LYS A 30 26.46 -3.58 -16.99
N ARG A 31 26.46 -3.79 -18.31
CA ARG A 31 25.75 -2.92 -19.27
C ARG A 31 24.23 -2.92 -19.06
N ARG A 32 23.63 -4.09 -18.81
CA ARG A 32 22.19 -4.20 -18.54
C ARG A 32 21.80 -3.49 -17.23
N ALA A 33 22.59 -3.65 -16.17
CA ALA A 33 22.35 -2.96 -14.90
C ALA A 33 22.48 -1.43 -15.04
N ALA A 34 23.49 -0.95 -15.77
CA ALA A 34 23.67 0.47 -16.03
C ALA A 34 22.52 1.06 -16.89
N ALA A 35 22.03 0.33 -17.89
CA ALA A 35 20.89 0.74 -18.69
C ALA A 35 19.58 0.80 -17.88
N LEU A 36 19.36 -0.16 -16.96
CA LEU A 36 18.23 -0.13 -16.02
C LEU A 36 18.31 1.07 -15.08
N ALA A 37 19.47 1.32 -14.47
CA ALA A 37 19.67 2.46 -13.58
C ALA A 37 19.49 3.81 -14.32
N ALA A 38 19.97 3.92 -15.55
CA ALA A 38 19.78 5.12 -16.37
C ALA A 38 18.31 5.33 -16.78
N ALA A 39 17.59 4.25 -17.10
CA ALA A 39 16.16 4.30 -17.37
C ALA A 39 15.34 4.66 -16.12
N GLU A 40 15.72 4.15 -14.94
CA GLU A 40 15.13 4.51 -13.65
C GLU A 40 15.40 5.98 -13.32
N ALA A 41 16.63 6.48 -13.47
CA ALA A 41 16.99 7.88 -13.24
C ALA A 41 16.27 8.84 -14.21
N ALA A 42 16.13 8.47 -15.49
CA ALA A 42 15.38 9.25 -16.47
C ALA A 42 13.87 9.26 -16.14
N ALA A 43 13.32 8.12 -15.72
CA ALA A 43 11.95 8.02 -15.23
C ALA A 43 11.75 8.81 -13.92
N GLU A 44 12.77 8.89 -13.05
CA GLU A 44 12.79 9.73 -11.85
C GLU A 44 12.82 11.22 -12.19
N GLY A 45 13.56 11.65 -13.21
CA GLY A 45 13.56 13.04 -13.67
C GLY A 45 12.17 13.52 -14.12
N ASP A 46 11.49 12.71 -14.92
CA ASP A 46 10.12 12.99 -15.40
C ASP A 46 9.06 12.85 -14.27
N TYR A 47 9.32 11.99 -13.30
CA TYR A 47 8.53 11.84 -12.09
C TYR A 47 8.62 13.06 -11.15
N LEU A 48 9.84 13.58 -10.98
CA LEU A 48 10.09 14.76 -10.17
C LEU A 48 9.59 16.02 -10.86
N SER A 49 9.48 16.10 -12.18
CA SER A 49 8.81 17.24 -12.82
C SER A 49 7.29 17.17 -12.60
N THR A 50 6.68 15.99 -12.85
CA THR A 50 5.22 15.82 -12.80
C THR A 50 4.66 15.97 -11.38
N SER A 51 5.31 15.41 -10.37
CA SER A 51 4.79 15.53 -8.99
C SER A 51 4.90 16.98 -8.47
N VAL A 52 5.76 17.83 -9.05
CA VAL A 52 5.89 19.26 -8.68
C VAL A 52 4.74 20.00 -9.33
N GLN A 53 4.42 19.67 -10.58
CA GLN A 53 3.24 20.19 -11.26
C GLN A 53 1.97 19.85 -10.49
N VAL A 54 1.82 18.63 -9.96
CA VAL A 54 0.69 18.23 -9.12
C VAL A 54 0.63 19.01 -7.83
N ALA A 55 1.75 19.10 -7.12
CA ALA A 55 1.81 19.88 -5.90
C ALA A 55 1.45 21.34 -6.16
N ARG A 56 1.81 21.93 -7.31
CA ARG A 56 1.43 23.30 -7.74
C ARG A 56 -0.03 23.41 -8.20
N ALA A 57 -0.53 22.40 -8.90
CA ALA A 57 -1.85 22.38 -9.53
C ALA A 57 -2.96 22.10 -8.53
N ILE A 58 -2.70 21.32 -7.48
CA ILE A 58 -3.70 21.09 -6.44
C ILE A 58 -4.01 22.42 -5.76
N ARG A 59 -5.31 22.73 -5.70
CA ARG A 59 -5.86 23.91 -5.04
C ARG A 59 -6.82 23.44 -3.95
N PRO A 60 -6.95 24.19 -2.85
CA PRO A 60 -8.04 24.02 -1.91
C PRO A 60 -9.40 23.87 -2.63
N ASN A 61 -10.16 22.86 -2.25
CA ASN A 61 -11.49 22.54 -2.80
C ASN A 61 -11.53 22.23 -4.31
N ALA A 62 -10.40 21.83 -4.90
CA ALA A 62 -10.33 21.36 -6.29
C ALA A 62 -9.93 19.89 -6.35
N SER A 63 -10.56 19.14 -7.26
CA SER A 63 -10.11 17.79 -7.61
C SER A 63 -9.03 17.84 -8.68
N LEU A 64 -8.08 16.91 -8.60
CA LEU A 64 -7.02 16.73 -9.57
C LEU A 64 -6.91 15.25 -9.93
N SER A 65 -7.01 14.93 -11.23
CA SER A 65 -6.66 13.60 -11.70
C SER A 65 -5.14 13.48 -11.82
N TYR A 66 -4.57 12.46 -11.18
CA TYR A 66 -3.14 12.22 -11.16
C TYR A 66 -2.84 10.74 -11.37
N PHE A 67 -2.40 10.39 -12.58
CA PHE A 67 -1.97 9.04 -12.93
C PHE A 67 -2.97 7.90 -12.60
N GLY A 68 -4.27 8.18 -12.62
CA GLY A 68 -5.33 7.21 -12.29
C GLY A 68 -5.87 7.34 -10.86
N PHE A 69 -5.27 8.20 -10.04
CA PHE A 69 -5.81 8.65 -8.78
C PHE A 69 -6.64 9.93 -8.96
N THR A 70 -7.66 10.11 -8.13
CA THR A 70 -8.31 11.41 -7.95
C THR A 70 -7.90 11.95 -6.59
N LEU A 71 -7.32 13.14 -6.57
CA LEU A 71 -6.89 13.86 -5.37
C LEU A 71 -7.86 15.01 -5.12
N PHE A 72 -8.30 15.21 -3.88
CA PHE A 72 -9.09 16.37 -3.49
C PHE A 72 -8.62 16.88 -2.13
N LEU A 73 -8.08 18.10 -2.10
CA LEU A 73 -7.63 18.73 -0.86
C LEU A 73 -8.74 19.63 -0.30
N ARG A 74 -9.17 19.32 0.92
CA ARG A 74 -10.14 20.12 1.66
C ARG A 74 -9.45 20.78 2.87
N PRO A 75 -9.43 22.11 2.95
CA PRO A 75 -8.90 22.80 4.13
C PRO A 75 -9.72 22.51 5.39
N GLY A 76 -9.05 22.47 6.53
CA GLY A 76 -9.62 22.52 7.87
C GLY A 76 -9.23 23.79 8.62
N ALA A 77 -9.51 23.82 9.93
CA ALA A 77 -9.14 24.94 10.79
C ALA A 77 -7.66 24.89 11.21
N ASP A 78 -7.10 23.69 11.41
CA ASP A 78 -5.69 23.46 11.71
C ASP A 78 -4.94 23.02 10.44
N SER A 79 -4.29 23.97 9.79
CA SER A 79 -3.46 23.74 8.60
C SER A 79 -2.04 23.24 8.91
N SER A 80 -1.71 22.88 10.15
CA SER A 80 -0.44 22.21 10.49
C SER A 80 -0.51 20.67 10.32
N ARG A 81 -1.72 20.12 10.17
CA ARG A 81 -1.99 18.68 10.15
C ARG A 81 -2.65 18.28 8.84
N LEU A 82 -2.15 17.19 8.24
CA LEU A 82 -2.74 16.56 7.08
C LEU A 82 -3.26 15.17 7.40
N LEU A 83 -4.56 14.96 7.21
CA LEU A 83 -5.16 13.63 7.12
C LEU A 83 -5.28 13.23 5.65
N VAL A 84 -4.71 12.08 5.29
CA VAL A 84 -4.89 11.49 3.97
C VAL A 84 -5.88 10.35 4.09
N ILE A 85 -7.02 10.45 3.39
CA ILE A 85 -8.05 9.41 3.40
C ILE A 85 -8.05 8.68 2.05
N LEU A 86 -7.69 7.41 2.07
CA LEU A 86 -7.74 6.54 0.90
C LEU A 86 -9.14 5.92 0.76
N SER A 87 -9.70 5.97 -0.45
CA SER A 87 -11.00 5.41 -0.82
C SER A 87 -10.90 4.48 -2.02
N THR A 88 -11.60 3.34 -1.98
CA THR A 88 -11.72 2.45 -3.15
C THR A 88 -12.86 2.82 -4.08
N LYS A 89 -13.72 3.77 -3.67
CA LYS A 89 -14.88 4.25 -4.45
C LYS A 89 -14.62 5.71 -4.87
N PRO A 90 -15.15 6.17 -6.03
CA PRO A 90 -14.98 7.55 -6.50
C PRO A 90 -15.54 8.59 -5.52
N GLY A 91 -16.64 8.26 -4.84
CA GLY A 91 -17.12 8.99 -3.68
C GLY A 91 -16.19 8.74 -2.52
N PHE A 92 -15.36 9.72 -2.17
CA PHE A 92 -14.39 9.59 -1.11
C PHE A 92 -15.05 9.16 0.21
N ALA A 93 -14.48 8.14 0.87
CA ALA A 93 -14.94 7.74 2.19
C ALA A 93 -14.89 8.95 3.15
N LEU A 94 -15.95 9.11 3.96
CA LEU A 94 -16.06 10.18 4.96
C LEU A 94 -16.01 11.61 4.39
N PHE A 95 -16.31 11.81 3.10
CA PHE A 95 -16.24 13.13 2.45
C PHE A 95 -17.07 14.22 3.15
N ARG A 96 -18.17 13.86 3.82
CA ARG A 96 -19.03 14.81 4.53
C ARG A 96 -18.62 15.09 5.98
N ALA A 97 -17.70 14.30 6.53
CA ALA A 97 -17.24 14.50 7.91
C ALA A 97 -16.32 15.72 7.99
N SER A 98 -16.40 16.48 9.07
CA SER A 98 -15.45 17.56 9.40
C SER A 98 -14.46 17.04 10.44
N PHE A 99 -13.17 17.23 10.20
CA PHE A 99 -12.11 16.71 11.06
C PHE A 99 -11.30 17.79 11.78
N GLY A 100 -11.56 19.08 11.48
CA GLY A 100 -10.84 20.21 12.07
C GLY A 100 -9.43 20.46 11.51
N HIS A 101 -8.92 19.60 10.62
CA HIS A 101 -7.62 19.74 9.96
C HIS A 101 -7.75 19.52 8.44
N ASP A 102 -6.69 19.81 7.71
CA ASP A 102 -6.66 19.63 6.26
C ASP A 102 -6.77 18.15 5.91
N VAL A 103 -7.57 17.84 4.89
CA VAL A 103 -7.82 16.47 4.43
C VAL A 103 -7.52 16.34 2.95
N LEU A 104 -6.58 15.47 2.61
CA LEU A 104 -6.36 15.02 1.25
C LEU A 104 -7.10 13.70 1.02
N PHE A 105 -8.22 13.78 0.32
CA PHE A 105 -8.91 12.59 -0.14
C PHE A 105 -8.23 12.05 -1.39
N VAL A 106 -8.00 10.74 -1.41
CA VAL A 106 -7.42 10.02 -2.53
C VAL A 106 -8.34 8.86 -2.88
N SER A 107 -8.71 8.74 -4.15
CA SER A 107 -9.38 7.56 -4.66
C SER A 107 -8.59 6.94 -5.80
N ASP A 108 -8.55 5.61 -5.84
CA ASP A 108 -8.01 4.85 -6.97
C ASP A 108 -9.19 4.31 -7.78
N ALA A 109 -9.38 4.85 -8.99
CA ALA A 109 -10.49 4.48 -9.87
C ALA A 109 -10.21 3.22 -10.70
N ARG A 110 -8.95 2.75 -10.78
CA ARG A 110 -8.51 1.80 -11.81
C ARG A 110 -7.90 0.51 -11.26
N VAL A 111 -7.25 0.57 -10.09
CA VAL A 111 -6.52 -0.55 -9.51
C VAL A 111 -6.88 -0.69 -8.03
N PRO A 112 -7.63 -1.72 -7.63
CA PRO A 112 -7.80 -1.98 -6.21
C PRO A 112 -6.43 -2.16 -5.55
N TYR A 113 -6.28 -1.68 -4.31
CA TYR A 113 -5.08 -1.82 -3.47
C TYR A 113 -3.90 -0.85 -3.72
N TYR A 114 -4.02 0.19 -4.55
CA TYR A 114 -3.00 1.27 -4.63
C TYR A 114 -1.58 0.82 -5.02
N VAL A 115 -1.42 -0.39 -5.57
CA VAL A 115 -0.10 -0.97 -5.90
C VAL A 115 0.51 -0.38 -7.16
N GLN A 116 -0.32 0.01 -8.13
CA GLN A 116 0.16 0.63 -9.36
C GLN A 116 0.52 2.08 -9.08
N ARG A 117 1.75 2.48 -9.41
CA ARG A 117 2.24 3.86 -9.24
C ARG A 117 2.19 4.37 -7.79
N SER A 118 2.25 3.48 -6.81
CA SER A 118 2.28 3.80 -5.37
C SER A 118 3.35 4.84 -5.00
N SER A 119 4.58 4.70 -5.52
CA SER A 119 5.67 5.65 -5.30
C SER A 119 5.37 7.04 -5.86
N ARG A 120 4.57 7.14 -6.94
CA ARG A 120 4.12 8.43 -7.52
C ARG A 120 3.13 9.11 -6.61
N LEU A 121 2.19 8.36 -6.07
CA LEU A 121 1.23 8.88 -5.11
C LEU A 121 1.94 9.34 -3.82
N ALA A 122 2.85 8.53 -3.27
CA ALA A 122 3.61 8.87 -2.06
C ALA A 122 4.40 10.19 -2.22
N THR A 123 5.10 10.40 -3.34
CA THR A 123 5.81 11.67 -3.59
C THR A 123 4.88 12.84 -3.87
N ALA A 124 3.74 12.63 -4.53
CA ALA A 124 2.75 13.69 -4.66
C ALA A 124 2.25 14.15 -3.28
N ILE A 125 1.89 13.21 -2.40
CA ILE A 125 1.49 13.50 -1.01
C ILE A 125 2.61 14.22 -0.26
N SER A 126 3.85 13.73 -0.36
CA SER A 126 5.02 14.37 0.25
C SER A 126 5.17 15.83 -0.19
N ARG A 127 5.05 16.12 -1.47
CA ARG A 127 5.23 17.47 -2.02
C ARG A 127 4.09 18.40 -1.70
N ILE A 128 2.87 17.86 -1.63
CA ILE A 128 1.72 18.59 -1.10
C ILE A 128 2.01 18.98 0.36
N ALA A 129 2.51 18.03 1.16
CA ALA A 129 2.84 18.31 2.55
C ALA A 129 3.97 19.31 2.74
N ASP A 130 5.03 19.24 1.94
CA ASP A 130 6.09 20.24 1.95
C ASP A 130 5.57 21.62 1.50
N ARG A 131 4.75 21.68 0.45
CA ARG A 131 4.21 22.94 -0.10
C ARG A 131 3.35 23.69 0.92
N PHE A 132 2.48 22.98 1.62
CA PHE A 132 1.55 23.57 2.57
C PHE A 132 2.09 23.59 4.01
N GLY A 133 3.35 23.14 4.22
CA GLY A 133 4.00 23.22 5.52
C GLY A 133 3.38 22.30 6.59
N TYR A 134 2.75 21.18 6.21
CA TYR A 134 2.19 20.26 7.19
C TYR A 134 3.30 19.63 8.02
N GLU A 135 3.19 19.75 9.34
CA GLU A 135 4.14 19.17 10.30
C GLU A 135 3.81 17.71 10.60
N LYS A 136 2.52 17.38 10.64
CA LYS A 136 2.02 16.06 11.02
C LYS A 136 1.18 15.46 9.91
N ILE A 137 1.47 14.21 9.57
CA ILE A 137 0.76 13.46 8.55
C ILE A 137 0.19 12.18 9.16
N SER A 138 -1.11 11.98 8.96
CA SER A 138 -1.81 10.74 9.27
C SER A 138 -2.46 10.21 8.00
N ILE A 139 -2.34 8.92 7.72
CA ILE A 139 -2.93 8.25 6.56
C ILE A 139 -3.93 7.21 7.08
N MET A 140 -5.13 7.17 6.50
CA MET A 140 -6.14 6.19 6.85
C MET A 140 -6.80 5.52 5.63
N GLY A 141 -7.27 4.29 5.83
CA GLY A 141 -8.07 3.58 4.84
C GLY A 141 -8.68 2.30 5.40
N GLY A 142 -9.76 1.82 4.76
CA GLY A 142 -10.44 0.57 5.11
C GLY A 142 -10.30 -0.52 4.04
N SER A 143 -10.22 -1.78 4.47
CA SER A 143 -10.13 -2.95 3.58
C SER A 143 -8.99 -2.81 2.56
N LYS A 144 -9.28 -2.71 1.25
CA LYS A 144 -8.27 -2.49 0.20
C LYS A 144 -7.57 -1.12 0.32
N ALA A 145 -8.29 -0.09 0.76
CA ALA A 145 -7.68 1.21 1.08
C ALA A 145 -6.88 1.15 2.38
N GLY A 146 -7.20 0.22 3.30
CA GLY A 146 -6.38 -0.06 4.48
C GLY A 146 -5.01 -0.63 4.10
N PHE A 147 -4.97 -1.57 3.16
CA PHE A 147 -3.70 -2.00 2.55
C PHE A 147 -2.96 -0.82 1.90
N GLY A 148 -3.69 0.02 1.14
CA GLY A 148 -3.14 1.24 0.56
C GLY A 148 -2.54 2.18 1.61
N ALA A 149 -3.16 2.30 2.79
CA ALA A 149 -2.70 3.17 3.87
C ALA A 149 -1.36 2.67 4.42
N LEU A 150 -1.22 1.35 4.60
CA LEU A 150 0.05 0.72 4.99
C LEU A 150 1.13 0.93 3.92
N LEU A 151 0.81 0.67 2.65
CA LEU A 151 1.76 0.78 1.54
C LEU A 151 2.23 2.23 1.33
N ILE A 152 1.30 3.16 1.15
CA ILE A 152 1.60 4.57 0.88
C ILE A 152 2.22 5.23 2.10
N GLY A 153 1.77 4.92 3.32
CA GLY A 153 2.38 5.41 4.54
C GLY A 153 3.80 4.92 4.73
N GLY A 154 4.08 3.64 4.45
CA GLY A 154 5.43 3.10 4.47
C GLY A 154 6.36 3.74 3.43
N LEU A 155 5.89 3.93 2.20
CA LEU A 155 6.66 4.62 1.16
C LEU A 155 6.93 6.09 1.52
N LEU A 156 5.94 6.78 2.08
CA LEU A 156 6.10 8.16 2.54
C LEU A 156 7.14 8.26 3.67
N ALA A 157 7.13 7.32 4.61
CA ALA A 157 8.09 7.25 5.69
C ALA A 157 9.52 6.98 5.20
N GLN A 158 9.70 6.18 4.14
CA GLN A 158 11.00 6.00 3.47
C GLN A 158 11.46 7.27 2.76
N LEU A 159 10.55 8.01 2.12
CA LEU A 159 10.85 9.26 1.42
C LEU A 159 11.19 10.42 2.39
N LYS A 160 10.66 10.36 3.62
CA LYS A 160 10.77 11.40 4.65
C LYS A 160 11.23 10.80 5.99
N PRO A 161 12.47 10.31 6.09
CA PRO A 161 12.97 9.65 7.29
C PRO A 161 12.94 10.53 8.54
N GLU A 162 12.94 11.85 8.38
CA GLU A 162 12.87 12.85 9.44
C GLU A 162 11.45 13.08 9.98
N ARG A 163 10.41 12.59 9.29
CA ARG A 163 9.01 12.81 9.65
C ARG A 163 8.37 11.55 10.23
N ILE A 164 7.56 11.73 11.28
CA ILE A 164 6.73 10.65 11.83
C ILE A 164 5.46 10.52 11.00
N ILE A 165 5.26 9.35 10.39
CA ILE A 165 4.06 9.02 9.61
C ILE A 165 3.14 8.12 10.45
N ARG A 166 1.90 8.59 10.71
CA ARG A 166 0.88 7.80 11.40
C ARG A 166 -0.04 7.11 10.42
N ILE A 167 -0.41 5.87 10.73
CA ILE A 167 -1.22 5.03 9.85
C ILE A 167 -2.37 4.42 10.66
N LEU A 168 -3.59 4.68 10.20
CA LEU A 168 -4.84 4.12 10.68
C LEU A 168 -5.36 3.11 9.65
N ALA A 169 -5.07 1.83 9.84
CA ALA A 169 -5.46 0.80 8.88
C ALA A 169 -6.63 -0.01 9.44
N PHE A 170 -7.81 0.13 8.82
CA PHE A 170 -9.01 -0.58 9.20
C PHE A 170 -9.18 -1.84 8.36
N GLN A 171 -9.10 -3.00 9.02
CA GLN A 171 -9.22 -4.35 8.46
C GLN A 171 -8.38 -4.51 7.19
N PRO A 172 -7.12 -4.07 7.19
CA PRO A 172 -6.29 -4.18 6.02
C PRO A 172 -5.96 -5.65 5.79
N ARG A 173 -5.87 -6.04 4.52
CA ARG A 173 -4.91 -7.09 4.20
C ARG A 173 -3.51 -6.49 4.31
N VAL A 174 -2.54 -7.25 4.81
CA VAL A 174 -1.15 -6.78 4.95
C VAL A 174 -0.27 -7.20 3.77
N TYR A 175 -0.73 -8.20 3.01
CA TYR A 175 -0.22 -8.52 1.69
C TYR A 175 -1.36 -8.96 0.76
N ILE A 176 -1.12 -8.76 -0.54
CA ILE A 176 -1.94 -9.19 -1.65
C ILE A 176 -1.15 -10.00 -2.69
N TRP A 177 0.18 -10.08 -2.56
CA TRP A 177 1.04 -10.92 -3.37
C TRP A 177 1.91 -11.78 -2.46
N PRO A 178 2.05 -13.10 -2.70
CA PRO A 178 1.57 -13.90 -3.85
C PRO A 178 0.04 -14.13 -3.88
N TYR A 179 -0.45 -14.78 -4.95
CA TYR A 179 -1.84 -15.23 -5.08
C TYR A 179 -2.15 -16.41 -4.16
N GLU A 180 -3.31 -16.36 -3.48
CA GLU A 180 -3.85 -17.37 -2.56
C GLU A 180 -5.25 -17.79 -3.05
N PRO A 181 -5.39 -18.92 -3.77
CA PRO A 181 -6.65 -19.34 -4.38
C PRO A 181 -7.76 -19.66 -3.35
N GLU A 182 -7.39 -20.13 -2.17
CA GLU A 182 -8.30 -20.52 -1.09
C GLU A 182 -9.03 -19.35 -0.42
N ARG A 183 -8.68 -18.10 -0.77
CA ARG A 183 -9.28 -16.91 -0.18
C ARG A 183 -10.68 -16.66 -0.74
N SER A 184 -11.68 -16.47 0.11
CA SER A 184 -13.06 -16.15 -0.30
C SER A 184 -13.31 -14.64 -0.49
N VAL A 185 -12.46 -13.92 -1.24
CA VAL A 185 -12.62 -12.47 -1.48
C VAL A 185 -12.70 -12.19 -2.99
N PRO A 186 -13.91 -11.99 -3.56
CA PRO A 186 -14.07 -11.79 -5.01
C PRO A 186 -13.21 -10.66 -5.58
N GLY A 187 -13.11 -9.53 -4.86
CA GLY A 187 -12.29 -8.39 -5.28
C GLY A 187 -10.79 -8.70 -5.35
N TYR A 188 -10.29 -9.64 -4.54
CA TYR A 188 -8.90 -10.10 -4.56
C TYR A 188 -8.63 -10.95 -5.81
N HIS A 189 -9.53 -11.90 -6.11
CA HIS A 189 -9.43 -12.73 -7.32
C HIS A 189 -9.50 -11.89 -8.60
N ARG A 190 -10.43 -10.92 -8.65
CA ARG A 190 -10.53 -10.00 -9.79
C ARG A 190 -9.25 -9.19 -10.00
N ALA A 191 -8.61 -8.74 -8.91
CA ALA A 191 -7.34 -8.00 -9.00
C ALA A 191 -6.22 -8.86 -9.59
N HIS A 192 -6.08 -10.11 -9.13
CA HIS A 192 -5.09 -11.06 -9.64
C HIS A 192 -5.35 -11.50 -11.07
N ALA A 193 -6.61 -11.78 -11.42
CA ALA A 193 -7.01 -12.09 -12.79
C ALA A 193 -6.66 -10.95 -13.76
N TYR A 194 -6.94 -9.71 -13.36
CA TYR A 194 -6.56 -8.55 -14.16
C TYR A 194 -5.05 -8.40 -14.27
N ALA A 195 -4.31 -8.58 -13.17
CA ALA A 195 -2.85 -8.52 -13.17
C ALA A 195 -2.24 -9.60 -14.07
N ALA A 196 -2.77 -10.82 -14.06
CA ALA A 196 -2.32 -11.90 -14.94
C ALA A 196 -2.42 -11.53 -16.44
N ALA A 197 -3.42 -10.71 -16.81
CA ALA A 197 -3.58 -10.20 -18.16
C ALA A 197 -2.75 -8.93 -18.47
N ASN A 198 -2.09 -8.32 -17.47
CA ASN A 198 -1.35 -7.06 -17.63
C ASN A 198 0.03 -7.13 -16.93
N PRO A 199 1.13 -7.32 -17.69
CA PRO A 199 2.48 -7.50 -17.13
C PRO A 199 2.94 -6.36 -16.21
N GLU A 200 2.62 -5.11 -16.53
CA GLU A 200 2.99 -3.94 -15.71
C GLU A 200 2.30 -3.99 -14.34
N ARG A 201 1.01 -4.32 -14.30
CA ARG A 201 0.26 -4.43 -13.05
C ARG A 201 0.70 -5.63 -12.22
N LYS A 202 0.98 -6.76 -12.88
CA LYS A 202 1.55 -7.93 -12.21
C LYS A 202 2.88 -7.61 -11.54
N GLU A 203 3.76 -6.95 -12.27
CA GLU A 203 5.04 -6.49 -11.72
C GLU A 203 4.85 -5.51 -10.55
N SER A 204 3.88 -4.60 -10.65
CA SER A 204 3.52 -3.68 -9.56
C SER A 204 3.00 -4.43 -8.33
N MET A 205 2.14 -5.44 -8.50
CA MET A 205 1.67 -6.31 -7.41
C MET A 205 2.82 -7.10 -6.79
N ARG A 206 3.73 -7.65 -7.60
CA ARG A 206 4.90 -8.38 -7.08
C ARG A 206 5.79 -7.49 -6.21
N ARG A 207 6.02 -6.25 -6.66
CA ARG A 207 6.90 -5.29 -5.98
C ARG A 207 6.27 -4.68 -4.73
N ASN A 208 5.00 -4.27 -4.84
CA ASN A 208 4.32 -3.46 -3.83
C ASN A 208 3.24 -4.23 -3.07
N GLY A 209 3.00 -5.50 -3.38
CA GLY A 209 1.92 -6.31 -2.83
C GLY A 209 2.16 -6.81 -1.41
N ASN A 210 3.26 -6.44 -0.76
CA ASN A 210 3.54 -6.76 0.64
C ASN A 210 3.82 -5.47 1.41
N ALA A 211 2.86 -5.04 2.23
CA ALA A 211 2.96 -3.81 3.00
C ALA A 211 3.54 -4.04 4.41
N MET A 212 3.98 -5.26 4.75
CA MET A 212 4.46 -5.58 6.10
C MET A 212 5.77 -4.88 6.48
N PHE A 213 6.52 -4.39 5.50
CA PHE A 213 7.76 -3.63 5.73
C PHE A 213 7.52 -2.36 6.57
N VAL A 214 6.29 -1.85 6.62
CA VAL A 214 5.94 -0.65 7.39
C VAL A 214 6.22 -0.78 8.89
N ALA A 215 6.14 -2.00 9.45
CA ALA A 215 6.47 -2.26 10.85
C ALA A 215 7.97 -2.15 11.13
N GLU A 216 8.82 -2.17 10.10
CA GLU A 216 10.28 -2.11 10.23
C GLU A 216 10.82 -0.69 10.19
N LEU A 217 9.97 0.28 9.83
CA LEU A 217 10.38 1.67 9.66
C LEU A 217 10.37 2.38 11.02
N PRO A 218 11.49 3.03 11.40
CA PRO A 218 11.63 3.63 12.74
C PRO A 218 10.78 4.89 12.93
N ASN A 219 10.27 5.47 11.84
CA ASN A 219 9.51 6.72 11.82
C ASN A 219 8.02 6.51 11.45
N THR A 220 7.50 5.30 11.56
CA THR A 220 6.07 5.02 11.40
C THR A 220 5.41 4.71 12.73
N ILE A 221 4.11 5.01 12.85
CA ILE A 221 3.24 4.52 13.93
C ILE A 221 2.00 3.94 13.27
N VAL A 222 1.71 2.66 13.54
CA VAL A 222 0.59 1.95 12.93
C VAL A 222 -0.43 1.56 13.99
N LYS A 223 -1.68 1.95 13.79
CA LYS A 223 -2.83 1.40 14.50
C LYS A 223 -3.59 0.49 13.53
N MET A 224 -3.59 -0.80 13.83
CA MET A 224 -4.35 -1.84 13.14
C MET A 224 -5.70 -1.99 13.83
N ILE A 225 -6.77 -1.55 13.18
CA ILE A 225 -8.13 -1.70 13.68
C ILE A 225 -8.78 -2.85 12.92
N TYR A 226 -9.32 -3.85 13.60
CA TYR A 226 -9.85 -5.04 12.91
C TYR A 226 -11.04 -5.65 13.63
N SER A 227 -11.84 -6.43 12.90
CA SER A 227 -12.99 -7.15 13.47
C SER A 227 -12.55 -8.42 14.15
N GLU A 228 -12.69 -8.48 15.48
CA GLU A 228 -12.16 -9.56 16.31
C GLU A 228 -12.80 -10.91 16.00
N HIS A 229 -14.11 -10.93 15.69
CA HIS A 229 -14.83 -12.17 15.40
C HIS A 229 -14.74 -12.56 13.92
N ASN A 230 -14.12 -11.73 13.08
CA ASN A 230 -13.81 -12.09 11.71
C ASN A 230 -12.44 -12.78 11.65
N VAL A 231 -12.43 -14.09 11.44
CA VAL A 231 -11.20 -14.90 11.42
C VAL A 231 -10.18 -14.39 10.39
N GLY A 232 -10.65 -13.94 9.22
CA GLY A 232 -9.79 -13.41 8.17
C GLY A 232 -9.11 -12.10 8.55
N ASP A 233 -9.87 -11.15 9.09
CA ASP A 233 -9.35 -9.85 9.52
C ASP A 233 -8.39 -9.99 10.70
N ARG A 234 -8.74 -10.82 11.68
CA ARG A 234 -7.86 -11.11 12.82
C ARG A 234 -6.56 -11.78 12.38
N ALA A 235 -6.63 -12.77 11.51
CA ALA A 235 -5.43 -13.42 10.98
C ALA A 235 -4.54 -12.42 10.22
N GLN A 236 -5.12 -11.55 9.39
CA GLN A 236 -4.37 -10.52 8.67
C GLN A 236 -3.74 -9.48 9.60
N SER A 237 -4.46 -9.06 10.64
CA SER A 237 -3.92 -8.09 11.60
C SER A 237 -2.72 -8.68 12.35
N GLN A 238 -2.81 -9.92 12.83
CA GLN A 238 -1.76 -10.61 13.58
C GLN A 238 -0.45 -10.83 12.81
N LEU A 239 -0.47 -10.79 11.47
CA LEU A 239 0.74 -10.89 10.64
C LEU A 239 1.63 -9.65 10.75
N LEU A 240 1.04 -8.46 11.00
CA LEU A 240 1.80 -7.23 11.14
C LEU A 240 2.08 -6.96 12.62
N THR A 241 3.33 -7.19 13.03
CA THR A 241 3.78 -6.97 14.41
C THR A 241 5.03 -6.11 14.43
N GLY A 242 5.19 -5.26 15.46
CA GLY A 242 6.38 -4.46 15.66
C GLY A 242 6.23 -3.46 16.81
N PRO A 243 7.33 -2.82 17.25
CA PRO A 243 7.30 -1.87 18.38
C PRO A 243 6.47 -0.61 18.08
N ASN A 244 6.31 -0.30 16.81
CA ASN A 244 5.51 0.80 16.26
C ASN A 244 4.09 0.37 15.83
N VAL A 245 3.71 -0.89 16.04
CA VAL A 245 2.38 -1.40 15.66
C VAL A 245 1.55 -1.63 16.91
N SER A 246 0.32 -1.13 16.91
CA SER A 246 -0.68 -1.39 17.95
C SER A 246 -1.96 -1.91 17.33
N HIS A 247 -2.67 -2.74 18.08
CA HIS A 247 -3.87 -3.44 17.62
C HIS A 247 -5.08 -2.95 18.41
N LEU A 248 -6.19 -2.69 17.71
CA LEU A 248 -7.48 -2.34 18.29
C LEU A 248 -8.54 -3.32 17.76
N PRO A 249 -8.87 -4.38 18.52
CA PRO A 249 -9.97 -5.27 18.16
C PRO A 249 -11.31 -4.54 18.31
N VAL A 250 -12.18 -4.69 17.33
CA VAL A 250 -13.58 -4.24 17.37
C VAL A 250 -14.46 -5.48 17.51
N PRO A 251 -15.37 -5.55 18.49
CA PRO A 251 -16.14 -6.75 18.82
C PRO A 251 -17.28 -6.97 17.80
N THR A 252 -16.92 -7.31 16.57
CA THR A 252 -17.85 -7.61 15.47
C THR A 252 -17.26 -8.69 14.58
N ALA A 253 -18.13 -9.42 13.86
CA ALA A 253 -17.74 -10.34 12.78
C ALA A 253 -17.69 -9.64 11.41
N ILE A 254 -18.16 -8.40 11.33
CA ILE A 254 -18.47 -7.71 10.08
C ILE A 254 -17.21 -7.06 9.53
N HIS A 255 -16.97 -7.17 8.22
CA HIS A 255 -15.85 -6.52 7.54
C HIS A 255 -16.05 -4.99 7.37
N ASN A 256 -16.43 -4.27 8.44
CA ASN A 256 -16.68 -2.82 8.41
C ASN A 256 -16.52 -2.14 9.80
N ALA A 257 -15.33 -2.24 10.40
CA ALA A 257 -15.00 -1.63 11.68
C ALA A 257 -15.17 -0.10 11.69
N ILE A 258 -14.96 0.57 10.55
CA ILE A 258 -15.18 2.03 10.41
C ILE A 258 -16.62 2.38 10.75
N ALA A 259 -17.60 1.62 10.24
CA ALA A 259 -19.00 1.89 10.52
C ALA A 259 -19.31 1.74 12.01
N ILE A 260 -18.87 0.65 12.64
CA ILE A 260 -19.07 0.41 14.08
C ILE A 260 -18.54 1.59 14.90
N LEU A 261 -17.28 1.97 14.68
CA LEU A 261 -16.62 3.05 15.43
C LEU A 261 -17.18 4.44 15.12
N ASN A 262 -17.80 4.64 13.96
CA ASN A 262 -18.50 5.89 13.62
C ASN A 262 -19.82 6.06 14.41
N TYR A 263 -20.35 4.99 15.00
CA TYR A 263 -21.58 5.02 15.80
C TYR A 263 -21.36 4.90 17.31
N VAL A 264 -20.13 4.63 17.75
CA VAL A 264 -19.76 4.68 19.18
C VAL A 264 -20.07 6.06 19.76
N GLY A 265 -20.75 6.07 20.91
CA GLY A 265 -21.14 7.28 21.64
C GLY A 265 -22.35 8.04 21.05
N LYS A 266 -22.97 7.53 19.98
CA LYS A 266 -24.19 8.12 19.42
C LYS A 266 -25.44 7.60 20.12
N SER A 267 -26.54 8.36 19.99
CA SER A 267 -27.85 7.94 20.50
C SER A 267 -28.35 6.67 19.83
N ASP A 268 -29.15 5.87 20.54
CA ASP A 268 -29.72 4.62 20.01
C ASP A 268 -30.53 4.85 18.72
N ASP A 269 -31.22 5.99 18.62
CA ASP A 269 -31.95 6.42 17.42
C ASP A 269 -31.04 6.73 16.24
N ASP A 270 -29.89 7.40 16.48
CA ASP A 270 -28.89 7.65 15.45
C ASP A 270 -28.24 6.37 14.95
N VAL A 271 -27.97 5.44 15.88
CA VAL A 271 -27.45 4.10 15.56
C VAL A 271 -28.45 3.36 14.69
N ARG A 272 -29.73 3.30 15.09
CA ARG A 272 -30.79 2.64 14.33
C ARG A 272 -30.93 3.18 12.91
N ARG A 273 -31.11 4.50 12.76
CA ARG A 273 -31.20 5.17 11.43
C ARG A 273 -29.92 5.00 10.61
N GLY A 274 -28.78 4.87 11.28
CA GLY A 274 -27.50 4.62 10.65
C GLY A 274 -27.41 3.25 10.01
N ILE A 275 -27.77 2.21 10.78
CA ILE A 275 -27.78 0.82 10.34
C ILE A 275 -28.79 0.62 9.22
N GLU A 276 -30.00 1.17 9.33
CA GLU A 276 -31.02 1.09 8.27
C GLU A 276 -30.49 1.62 6.94
N ARG A 277 -29.82 2.79 6.95
CA ARG A 277 -29.18 3.35 5.75
C ARG A 277 -28.02 2.49 5.23
N MET A 278 -27.22 1.94 6.13
CA MET A 278 -26.11 1.07 5.77
C MET A 278 -26.63 -0.18 5.06
N LEU A 279 -27.60 -0.88 5.66
CA LEU A 279 -28.24 -2.08 5.11
C LEU A 279 -28.95 -1.82 3.78
N ALA A 280 -29.59 -0.67 3.63
CA ALA A 280 -30.20 -0.25 2.36
C ALA A 280 -29.18 0.04 1.23
N SER A 281 -27.91 0.25 1.58
CA SER A 281 -26.84 0.57 0.63
C SER A 281 -25.90 -0.60 0.31
N VAL A 282 -26.13 -1.77 0.92
CA VAL A 282 -25.29 -2.96 0.74
C VAL A 282 -25.54 -3.52 -0.66
N THR A 283 -24.46 -3.61 -1.44
CA THR A 283 -24.49 -4.26 -2.77
C THR A 283 -24.56 -5.79 -2.63
N GLU A 284 -24.99 -6.52 -3.66
CA GLU A 284 -25.02 -8.00 -3.65
C GLU A 284 -23.66 -8.62 -3.25
N ASP A 285 -22.55 -8.09 -3.78
CA ASP A 285 -21.17 -8.48 -3.43
C ASP A 285 -20.87 -8.30 -1.92
N GLU A 286 -21.43 -7.26 -1.29
CA GLU A 286 -21.25 -6.96 0.13
C GLU A 286 -22.21 -7.81 1.00
N GLN A 287 -23.40 -8.18 0.51
CA GLN A 287 -24.33 -9.08 1.18
C GLN A 287 -23.78 -10.51 1.29
N GLU A 288 -23.12 -11.00 0.25
CA GLU A 288 -22.49 -12.32 0.24
C GLU A 288 -21.33 -12.41 1.24
N MET A 289 -20.52 -11.35 1.37
CA MET A 289 -19.45 -11.26 2.38
C MET A 289 -19.97 -11.06 3.81
N ALA A 290 -21.16 -10.46 3.95
CA ALA A 290 -21.80 -10.19 5.22
C ALA A 290 -22.42 -11.44 5.86
N GLY A 291 -22.79 -12.46 5.09
CA GLY A 291 -23.38 -13.69 5.64
C GLY A 291 -24.75 -13.48 6.28
N GLY A 292 -25.51 -12.47 5.85
CA GLY A 292 -26.86 -12.19 6.36
C GLY A 292 -26.89 -11.40 7.67
N ILE A 293 -26.10 -10.32 7.77
CA ILE A 293 -26.11 -9.41 8.92
C ILE A 293 -27.51 -8.84 9.15
N ASP A 294 -28.10 -9.15 10.29
CA ASP A 294 -29.32 -8.48 10.75
C ASP A 294 -28.99 -7.17 11.49
N ALA A 295 -29.97 -6.26 11.50
CA ALA A 295 -29.80 -4.94 12.08
C ALA A 295 -29.56 -4.97 13.60
N GLU A 296 -30.13 -5.95 14.31
CA GLU A 296 -30.02 -6.04 15.77
C GLU A 296 -28.64 -6.53 16.20
N THR A 297 -28.06 -7.50 15.47
CA THR A 297 -26.67 -7.92 15.65
C THR A 297 -25.72 -6.73 15.50
N LEU A 298 -25.91 -5.90 14.48
CA LEU A 298 -25.12 -4.67 14.30
C LEU A 298 -25.27 -3.67 15.45
N ARG A 299 -26.49 -3.49 15.96
CA ARG A 299 -26.73 -2.62 17.12
C ARG A 299 -26.03 -3.16 18.36
N GLN A 300 -26.09 -4.47 18.58
CA GLN A 300 -25.43 -5.12 19.70
C GLN A 300 -23.90 -5.00 19.59
N ASP A 301 -23.32 -5.18 18.40
CA ASP A 301 -21.88 -4.97 18.17
C ASP A 301 -21.46 -3.52 18.49
N ILE A 302 -22.26 -2.51 18.11
CA ILE A 302 -21.99 -1.10 18.44
C ILE A 302 -22.08 -0.84 19.95
N ARG A 303 -23.07 -1.42 20.64
CA ARG A 303 -23.19 -1.33 22.10
C ARG A 303 -22.00 -1.98 22.80
N ASN A 304 -21.58 -3.16 22.34
CA ASN A 304 -20.40 -3.86 22.84
C ASN A 304 -19.12 -3.05 22.62
N ALA A 305 -19.05 -2.25 21.55
CA ALA A 305 -17.94 -1.36 21.23
C ALA A 305 -17.98 -0.01 21.98
N SER A 306 -18.94 0.24 22.87
CA SER A 306 -19.12 1.55 23.54
C SER A 306 -17.94 2.02 24.38
N HIS A 307 -17.09 1.09 24.85
CA HIS A 307 -15.87 1.37 25.60
C HIS A 307 -14.67 1.73 24.71
N LEU A 308 -14.78 1.56 23.39
CA LEU A 308 -13.74 1.90 22.43
C LEU A 308 -13.77 3.39 22.07
N PRO A 309 -12.68 3.98 21.58
CA PRO A 309 -12.73 5.33 21.02
C PRO A 309 -13.57 5.35 19.74
N SER A 310 -14.36 6.42 19.56
CA SER A 310 -15.05 6.68 18.30
C SER A 310 -14.06 6.90 17.15
N LEU A 311 -14.54 6.77 15.91
CA LEU A 311 -13.74 7.03 14.71
C LEU A 311 -13.11 8.43 14.73
N MET A 312 -13.87 9.44 15.16
CA MET A 312 -13.40 10.83 15.23
C MET A 312 -12.31 11.01 16.29
N GLN A 313 -12.45 10.35 17.45
CA GLN A 313 -11.42 10.34 18.49
C GLN A 313 -10.14 9.67 17.98
N LEU A 314 -10.24 8.50 17.35
CA LEU A 314 -9.08 7.81 16.76
C LEU A 314 -8.33 8.66 15.75
N ILE A 315 -9.04 9.37 14.88
CA ILE A 315 -8.43 10.27 13.90
C ILE A 315 -7.73 11.44 14.60
N ALA A 316 -8.39 12.08 15.56
CA ALA A 316 -7.82 13.20 16.31
C ALA A 316 -6.56 12.79 17.10
N GLU A 317 -6.63 11.66 17.83
CA GLU A 317 -5.53 11.08 18.60
C GLU A 317 -4.37 10.63 17.71
N SER A 318 -4.62 10.25 16.46
CA SER A 318 -3.54 9.79 15.59
C SER A 318 -2.41 10.81 15.45
N PHE A 319 -2.72 12.11 15.47
CA PHE A 319 -1.75 13.20 15.38
C PHE A 319 -0.93 13.44 16.66
N SER A 320 -1.32 12.85 17.80
CA SER A 320 -0.58 12.94 19.07
C SER A 320 0.18 11.66 19.42
N TRP A 321 0.03 10.58 18.65
CA TRP A 321 0.80 9.36 18.92
C TRP A 321 2.30 9.59 18.79
N GLU A 322 3.04 8.96 19.69
CA GLU A 322 4.48 9.05 19.79
C GLU A 322 5.14 7.70 19.46
N LEU A 323 6.36 7.77 18.94
CA LEU A 323 7.16 6.57 18.68
C LEU A 323 7.56 5.93 20.00
N LYS A 324 7.39 4.61 20.08
CA LYS A 324 7.97 3.83 21.16
C LYS A 324 9.39 3.46 20.78
N PRO A 325 10.36 3.53 21.71
CA PRO A 325 11.71 3.06 21.44
C PRO A 325 11.66 1.58 21.06
N ALA A 326 12.33 1.24 19.95
CA ALA A 326 12.43 -0.14 19.53
C ALA A 326 13.26 -0.93 20.57
N PRO A 327 12.86 -2.17 20.91
CA PRO A 327 13.69 -3.05 21.72
C PRO A 327 15.07 -3.26 21.08
N VAL A 328 16.10 -3.49 21.89
CA VAL A 328 17.48 -3.68 21.42
C VAL A 328 17.65 -4.82 20.41
N TRP A 329 16.78 -5.84 20.45
CA TRP A 329 16.78 -6.97 19.52
C TRP A 329 16.03 -6.69 18.21
N TRP A 330 15.30 -5.58 18.11
CA TRP A 330 14.45 -5.28 16.95
C TRP A 330 15.21 -5.21 15.62
N PRO A 331 16.41 -4.60 15.52
CA PRO A 331 17.17 -4.58 14.27
C PRO A 331 17.50 -5.99 13.74
N LEU A 332 17.80 -6.94 14.64
CA LEU A 332 18.03 -8.34 14.26
C LEU A 332 16.75 -8.97 13.69
N ALA A 333 15.61 -8.76 14.35
CA ALA A 333 14.31 -9.25 13.86
C ALA A 333 13.96 -8.66 12.48
N VAL A 334 14.25 -7.38 12.25
CA VAL A 334 14.07 -6.73 10.94
C VAL A 334 14.94 -7.41 9.87
N ASN A 335 16.22 -7.67 10.16
CA ASN A 335 17.10 -8.35 9.21
C ASN A 335 16.60 -9.76 8.87
N MET A 336 16.15 -10.53 9.86
CA MET A 336 15.57 -11.85 9.63
C MET A 336 14.30 -11.79 8.77
N ARG A 337 13.42 -10.82 9.03
CA ARG A 337 12.19 -10.62 8.24
C ARG A 337 12.49 -10.22 6.80
N ARG A 338 13.49 -9.38 6.57
CA ARG A 338 13.96 -9.02 5.22
C ARG A 338 14.47 -10.24 4.47
N ALA A 339 15.38 -11.01 5.08
CA ALA A 339 15.90 -12.23 4.50
C ALA A 339 14.78 -13.24 4.17
N TRP A 340 13.80 -13.40 5.07
CA TRP A 340 12.65 -14.26 4.83
C TRP A 340 11.78 -13.78 3.65
N ARG A 341 11.50 -12.48 3.55
CA ARG A 341 10.76 -11.93 2.40
C ARG A 341 11.51 -12.09 1.09
N GLU A 342 12.82 -11.91 1.08
CA GLU A 342 13.66 -12.15 -0.10
C GLU A 342 13.61 -13.62 -0.51
N ALA A 343 13.70 -14.54 0.46
CA ALA A 343 13.57 -15.97 0.21
C ALA A 343 12.19 -16.35 -0.34
N GLN A 344 11.10 -15.82 0.25
CA GLN A 344 9.75 -16.01 -0.27
C GLN A 344 9.63 -15.47 -1.70
N HIS A 345 10.16 -14.27 -1.93
CA HIS A 345 10.14 -13.64 -3.23
C HIS A 345 10.86 -14.50 -4.29
N TRP A 346 12.02 -15.05 -3.97
CA TRP A 346 12.74 -15.99 -4.83
C TRP A 346 11.97 -17.30 -5.05
N TYR A 347 11.38 -17.86 -4.00
CA TYR A 347 10.56 -19.06 -4.07
C TYR A 347 9.35 -18.88 -5.01
N TYR A 348 8.64 -17.77 -4.92
CA TYR A 348 7.50 -17.51 -5.82
C TYR A 348 7.92 -17.13 -7.23
N ALA A 349 9.11 -16.52 -7.42
CA ALA A 349 9.64 -16.24 -8.75
C ALA A 349 10.04 -17.50 -9.53
N THR A 350 10.27 -18.62 -8.84
CA THR A 350 10.72 -19.90 -9.45
C THR A 350 9.58 -20.92 -9.60
N ARG A 351 8.42 -20.70 -9.00
CA ARG A 351 7.27 -21.60 -9.13
C ARG A 351 6.39 -21.22 -10.32
N PRO A 352 5.84 -22.22 -11.04
CA PRO A 352 4.78 -21.97 -12.01
C PRO A 352 3.58 -21.35 -11.28
N GLU A 353 3.01 -20.31 -11.88
CA GLU A 353 1.89 -19.61 -11.25
C GLU A 353 0.65 -20.50 -11.23
N PRO A 354 -0.09 -20.50 -10.11
CA PRO A 354 -1.38 -21.19 -10.05
C PRO A 354 -2.31 -20.65 -11.15
N THR A 355 -2.96 -21.55 -11.88
CA THR A 355 -3.96 -21.16 -12.87
C THR A 355 -5.15 -20.53 -12.17
N ILE A 356 -5.39 -19.24 -12.42
CA ILE A 356 -6.56 -18.53 -11.89
C ILE A 356 -7.80 -18.99 -12.68
N ARG A 357 -8.51 -20.02 -12.18
CA ARG A 357 -9.75 -20.50 -12.80
C ARG A 357 -10.86 -19.47 -12.60
N GLY A 358 -11.60 -19.16 -13.66
CA GLY A 358 -12.82 -18.34 -13.56
C GLY A 358 -12.67 -16.84 -13.83
N ALA A 359 -11.52 -16.37 -14.34
CA ALA A 359 -11.45 -15.03 -14.90
C ALA A 359 -12.32 -14.95 -16.17
N ARG A 360 -13.60 -14.58 -16.02
CA ARG A 360 -14.37 -14.06 -17.16
C ARG A 360 -13.51 -12.93 -17.76
N LYS A 361 -13.22 -13.01 -19.07
CA LYS A 361 -12.55 -11.91 -19.78
C LYS A 361 -13.22 -10.60 -19.34
N PRO A 362 -12.46 -9.58 -18.89
CA PRO A 362 -13.04 -8.29 -18.57
C PRO A 362 -13.90 -7.87 -19.77
N ARG A 363 -15.18 -7.53 -19.53
CA ARG A 363 -15.98 -6.90 -20.59
C ARG A 363 -15.23 -5.65 -21.03
N GLU A 364 -14.91 -5.55 -22.32
CA GLU A 364 -14.15 -4.43 -22.89
C GLU A 364 -14.87 -3.07 -22.70
N ASP A 365 -16.14 -3.09 -22.31
CA ASP A 365 -17.00 -1.93 -22.16
C ASP A 365 -16.63 -0.97 -21.01
N VAL A 366 -15.72 -1.34 -20.10
CA VAL A 366 -15.32 -0.47 -18.97
C VAL A 366 -14.22 0.55 -19.35
N ALA A 367 -13.68 0.49 -20.58
CA ALA A 367 -12.60 1.39 -21.01
C ALA A 367 -13.07 2.72 -21.66
N LYS A 368 -14.38 2.99 -21.72
CA LYS A 368 -14.95 4.20 -22.37
C LYS A 368 -15.48 5.28 -21.41
N SER A 369 -15.18 5.24 -20.11
CA SER A 369 -15.61 6.26 -19.14
C SER A 369 -14.49 7.11 -18.54
#